data_AF-M5RPS0-F1
#
_entry.id   AF-M5RPS0-F1
#
_cell.length_a   1.000
_cell.length_b   1.000
_cell.length_c   1.000
_cell.angle_alpha   90.00
_cell.angle_beta   90.00
_cell.angle_gamma   90.00
#
_symmetry.space_group_name_H-M   'P 1'
#
loop_
_entity.id
_entity.type
_entity.pdbx_description
1 polymer ?
#
loop_
_entity_poly.entity_id
_entity_poly.type
_entity_poly.pdbx_seq_one_letter_code
_entity_poly.pdbx_strand_id
1 'polypeptide(L)' 'MELLADMVANRVADRLANQRRLLTRPELAEVINVSIPKLDTMIRDDEIPVIRVGRKVLFDPHAVIQHLATQA' A
#
# COMPACT_ATOMS: atom_id res chain seq x y z
N MET A 1 -7.41 9.92 -17.37
CA MET A 1 -6.13 9.72 -16.66
C MET A 1 -6.37 8.62 -15.62
N GLU A 2 -6.75 7.43 -16.09
CA GLU A 2 -7.48 6.41 -15.29
C GLU A 2 -6.88 5.01 -15.52
N LEU A 3 -6.36 4.76 -16.73
CA LEU A 3 -5.73 3.50 -17.16
C LEU A 3 -4.45 3.08 -16.42
N LEU A 4 -3.72 4.02 -15.80
CA LEU A 4 -2.49 3.69 -15.07
C LEU A 4 -2.77 3.16 -13.66
N ALA A 5 -3.81 3.66 -13.00
CA ALA A 5 -4.21 3.21 -11.67
C ALA A 5 -4.70 1.76 -11.73
N ASP A 6 -5.54 1.42 -12.71
CA ASP A 6 -6.06 0.07 -12.90
C ASP A 6 -4.98 -0.95 -13.27
N MET A 7 -3.99 -0.55 -14.07
CA MET A 7 -2.90 -1.45 -14.49
C MET A 7 -1.94 -1.75 -13.34
N VAL A 8 -1.68 -0.76 -12.48
CA VAL A 8 -0.92 -0.95 -11.24
C VAL A 8 -1.73 -1.82 -10.28
N ALA A 9 -3.02 -1.51 -10.05
CA ALA A 9 -3.89 -2.28 -9.17
C ALA A 9 -3.93 -3.76 -9.51
N ASN A 10 -4.04 -4.13 -10.79
CA ASN A 10 -4.07 -5.54 -11.22
C ASN A 10 -2.73 -6.27 -10.99
N ARG A 11 -1.58 -5.66 -11.33
CA ARG A 11 -0.26 -6.27 -11.06
C ARG A 11 0.05 -6.39 -9.57
N VAL A 12 -0.45 -5.44 -8.79
CA VAL A 12 -0.27 -5.38 -7.35
C VAL A 12 -1.17 -6.40 -6.66
N ALA A 13 -2.42 -6.54 -7.10
CA ALA A 13 -3.36 -7.55 -6.62
C ALA A 13 -2.83 -8.98 -6.77
N ASP A 14 -2.22 -9.34 -7.92
CA ASP A 14 -1.64 -10.67 -8.13
C ASP A 14 -0.45 -10.97 -7.20
N ARG A 15 0.40 -9.98 -6.93
CA ARG A 15 1.52 -10.12 -5.99
C ARG A 15 1.05 -10.23 -4.53
N LEU A 16 -0.07 -9.58 -4.21
CA LEU A 16 -0.62 -9.48 -2.86
C LEU A 16 -1.59 -10.61 -2.48
N ALA A 17 -2.32 -11.17 -3.45
CA ALA A 17 -3.24 -12.29 -3.22
C ALA A 17 -2.54 -13.53 -2.62
N ASN A 18 -1.22 -13.64 -2.84
CA ASN A 18 -0.40 -14.71 -2.28
C ASN A 18 0.24 -14.36 -0.92
N GLN A 19 0.11 -13.13 -0.43
CA GLN A 19 0.70 -12.65 0.81
C GLN A 19 -0.38 -12.26 1.82
N ARG A 20 -0.96 -13.27 2.51
CA ARG A 20 -1.86 -13.06 3.67
C ARG A 20 -1.15 -12.49 4.92
N ARG A 21 0.00 -11.86 4.76
CA ARG A 21 0.82 -11.33 5.87
C ARG A 21 0.84 -9.82 5.84
N LEU A 22 0.94 -9.21 7.02
CA LEU A 22 1.18 -7.78 7.13
C LEU A 22 2.54 -7.43 6.54
N LEU A 23 2.57 -6.33 5.78
CA LEU A 23 3.77 -5.84 5.13
C LEU A 23 4.48 -4.80 6.00
N THR A 24 5.80 -4.83 5.96
CA THR A 24 6.62 -3.75 6.46
C THR A 24 6.63 -2.58 5.48
N ARG A 25 7.13 -1.43 5.93
CA ARG A 25 7.27 -0.23 5.11
C ARG A 25 8.04 -0.44 3.79
N PRO A 26 9.23 -1.09 3.74
CA PRO A 26 9.92 -1.33 2.47
C PRO A 26 9.14 -2.29 1.57
N GLU A 27 8.53 -3.34 2.12
CA GLU A 27 7.71 -4.29 1.34
C GLU A 27 6.52 -3.60 0.69
N LEU A 28 5.81 -2.73 1.42
CA LEU A 28 4.70 -1.98 0.85
C LEU A 28 5.14 -1.04 -0.27
N ALA A 29 6.28 -0.35 -0.11
CA ALA A 29 6.82 0.56 -1.12
C ALA A 29 7.10 -0.17 -2.46
N GLU A 30 7.66 -1.37 -2.38
CA GLU A 30 7.88 -2.24 -3.55
C GLU A 30 6.57 -2.69 -4.18
N VAL A 31 5.59 -3.05 -3.34
CA VAL A 31 4.28 -3.52 -3.77
C VAL A 31 3.54 -2.43 -4.53
N ILE A 32 3.38 -1.23 -3.98
CA ILE A 32 2.65 -0.14 -4.66
C ILE A 32 3.52 0.65 -5.64
N ASN A 33 4.78 0.22 -5.81
CA ASN A 33 5.77 0.80 -6.72
C ASN A 33 5.98 2.32 -6.50
N VAL A 34 6.18 2.73 -5.25
CA VAL A 34 6.51 4.11 -4.87
C VAL A 34 7.83 4.17 -4.10
N SER A 35 8.45 5.34 -4.10
CA SER A 35 9.65 5.55 -3.29
C SER A 35 9.32 5.58 -1.79
N ILE A 36 10.24 5.08 -0.96
CA ILE A 36 10.13 5.10 0.51
C ILE A 36 9.83 6.51 1.08
N PRO A 37 10.41 7.61 0.56
CA PRO A 37 10.06 8.97 0.99
C PRO A 37 8.64 9.40 0.63
N LYS A 38 8.14 8.99 -0.56
CA LYS A 38 6.75 9.25 -0.94
C LYS A 38 5.80 8.47 -0.05
N LEU A 39 6.09 7.19 0.22
CA LEU A 39 5.32 6.40 1.18
C LEU A 39 5.29 7.05 2.57
N ASP A 40 6.40 7.62 3.03
CA ASP A 40 6.45 8.36 4.31
C ASP A 40 5.54 9.58 4.32
N THR A 41 5.49 10.29 3.20
CA THR A 41 4.60 11.45 3.05
C THR A 41 3.15 11.00 3.15
N MET A 42 2.78 9.91 2.46
CA MET A 42 1.43 9.34 2.50
C MET A 42 1.04 8.87 3.92
N ILE A 43 1.97 8.26 4.66
CA ILE A 43 1.75 7.86 6.07
C ILE A 43 1.54 9.08 6.97
N ARG A 44 2.34 10.13 6.77
CA ARG A 44 2.27 11.36 7.56
C ARG A 44 0.98 12.12 7.30
N ASP A 45 0.54 12.12 6.05
CA ASP A 45 -0.63 12.87 5.59
C ASP A 45 -1.94 12.05 5.74
N ASP A 46 -1.87 10.88 6.39
CA ASP A 46 -2.98 9.94 6.67
C ASP A 46 -3.70 9.44 5.40
N GLU A 47 -2.98 9.38 4.28
CA GLU A 47 -3.49 8.95 2.96
C GLU A 47 -3.56 7.42 2.81
N ILE A 48 -3.00 6.66 3.76
CA ILE A 48 -3.04 5.19 3.74
C ILE A 48 -3.29 4.60 5.13
N PRO A 49 -4.03 3.48 5.23
CA PRO A 49 -4.30 2.83 6.50
C PRO A 49 -3.03 2.19 7.08
N VAL A 50 -2.79 2.46 8.37
CA VAL A 50 -1.61 2.00 9.09
C VAL A 50 -2.01 1.11 10.27
N ILE A 51 -1.31 -0.01 10.45
CA ILE A 51 -1.44 -0.88 11.62
C ILE A 51 -0.20 -0.72 12.51
N ARG A 52 -0.41 -0.28 13.76
CA ARG A 52 0.66 -0.13 14.74
C ARG A 52 0.68 -1.33 15.69
N VAL A 53 1.77 -2.09 15.68
CA VAL A 53 1.98 -3.24 16.57
C VAL A 53 3.19 -2.97 17.46
N GLY A 54 2.93 -2.51 18.69
CA GLY A 54 3.97 -2.04 19.60
C GLY A 54 4.75 -0.87 18.98
N ARG A 55 6.04 -1.06 18.73
CA ARG A 55 6.91 -0.06 18.09
C ARG A 55 6.99 -0.20 16.57
N LYS A 56 6.35 -1.21 15.98
CA LYS A 56 6.40 -1.49 14.55
C LYS A 56 5.19 -0.90 13.84
N VAL A 57 5.44 -0.44 12.62
CA VAL A 57 4.42 0.01 11.68
C VAL A 57 4.31 -1.03 10.58
N LEU A 58 3.10 -1.53 10.38
CA LEU A 58 2.77 -2.58 9.44
C LEU A 58 1.55 -2.19 8.61
N PHE A 59 1.36 -2.87 7.49
CA PHE A 59 0.33 -2.55 6.52
C PHE A 59 -0.42 -3.81 6.11
N ASP A 60 -1.75 -3.75 6.14
CA ASP A 60 -2.58 -4.74 5.47
C ASP A 60 -2.68 -4.34 3.99
N PRO A 61 -2.12 -5.15 3.08
CA PRO A 61 -2.12 -4.82 1.67
C PRO A 61 -3.51 -4.68 1.07
N HIS A 62 -4.50 -5.46 1.52
CA HIS A 62 -5.87 -5.37 1.01
C HIS A 62 -6.53 -4.07 1.44
N ALA A 63 -6.36 -3.68 2.71
CA ALA A 63 -6.87 -2.42 3.22
C ALA A 63 -6.26 -1.22 2.49
N VAL A 64 -4.95 -1.25 2.21
CA VAL A 64 -4.27 -0.18 1.47
C VAL A 64 -4.80 -0.06 0.05
N ILE A 65 -4.88 -1.15 -0.72
CA ILE A 65 -5.43 -1.09 -2.09
C ILE A 65 -6.86 -0.56 -2.08
N GLN A 66 -7.71 -1.10 -1.22
CA GLN A 66 -9.12 -0.69 -1.15
C GLN A 66 -9.24 0.81 -0.84
N HIS A 67 -8.41 1.31 0.09
CA HIS A 67 -8.38 2.72 0.44
C HIS A 67 -7.96 3.58 -0.77
N LEU A 68 -6.87 3.20 -1.45
CA LEU A 68 -6.38 3.90 -2.63
C LEU A 68 -7.40 3.89 -3.79
N ALA A 69 -8.09 2.77 -3.99
CA ALA A 69 -9.14 2.64 -5.00
C ALA A 69 -10.39 3.48 -4.70
N THR A 70 -10.63 3.85 -3.44
CA THR A 70 -11.77 4.69 -3.04
C THR A 70 -11.48 6.19 -3.14
N GLN A 71 -10.20 6.58 -3.16
CA GLN A 71 -9.77 7.98 -3.30
C GLN A 71 -9.47 8.41 -4.75
N ALA A 72 -9.46 7.47 -5.70
CA ALA A 72 -9.29 7.71 -7.14
C ALA A 72 -10.62 8.10 -7.79
#